data_AF-A0A183E2S3-F1
#
_entry.id   AF-A0A183E2S3-F1
#
_cell.length_a   1.000
_cell.length_b   1.000
_cell.length_c   1.000
_cell.angle_alpha   90.00
_cell.angle_beta   90.00
_cell.angle_gamma   90.00
#
_symmetry.space_group_name_H-M   'P 1'
#
loop_
_entity.id
_entity.type
_entity.pdbx_description
1 polymer ?
#
loop_
_entity_poly.entity_id
_entity_poly.type
_entity_poly.pdbx_seq_one_letter_code
_entity_poly.pdbx_strand_id
1 'polypeptide(L)'
;MASMELPETQPKPQKKFDLKKFLIDLASGGTAAAVSKTAVAPIERVKLLLQVQHASKTIAADKRYKGIIDVFKRVPKEQGFASFWRGNLANVIRYFPTQALNFAFKDTYKKIFVAGIDKDKVSLLLSKTFHGA
;
A
#
# COMPACT_ATOMS: atom_id res chain seq x y z
N MET A 1 -57.37 12.77 15.05
CA MET A 1 -56.00 12.78 15.59
C MET A 1 -55.22 11.74 14.82
N ALA A 2 -54.37 12.19 13.90
CA ALA A 2 -53.64 11.35 12.97
C ALA A 2 -52.56 10.55 13.71
N SER A 3 -52.64 9.22 13.61
CA SER A 3 -51.58 8.32 14.06
C SER A 3 -50.33 8.60 13.23
N MET A 4 -49.31 9.15 13.89
CA MET A 4 -48.00 9.43 13.32
C MET A 4 -47.29 8.09 13.13
N GLU A 5 -47.42 7.48 11.95
CA GLU A 5 -46.65 6.29 11.59
C GLU A 5 -45.15 6.65 11.56
N LEU A 6 -44.37 6.00 12.44
CA LEU A 6 -42.92 6.13 12.46
C LEU A 6 -42.34 5.49 11.19
N PRO A 7 -41.36 6.11 10.52
CA PRO A 7 -40.78 5.56 9.30
C PRO A 7 -40.05 4.24 9.62
N GLU A 8 -40.55 3.12 9.09
CA GLU A 8 -39.85 1.84 9.12
C GLU A 8 -38.45 1.99 8.49
N THR A 9 -37.41 1.83 9.32
CA THR A 9 -36.04 1.79 8.84
C THR A 9 -35.83 0.53 8.01
N GLN A 10 -35.93 0.68 6.69
CA GLN A 10 -35.66 -0.39 5.72
C GLN A 10 -34.31 -1.07 6.03
N PRO A 11 -34.24 -2.41 6.17
CA PRO A 11 -32.98 -3.10 6.44
C PRO A 11 -32.04 -2.92 5.26
N LYS A 12 -30.90 -2.25 5.48
CA LYS A 12 -29.87 -2.04 4.44
C LYS A 12 -29.49 -3.40 3.83
N PRO A 13 -29.51 -3.55 2.50
CA PRO A 13 -29.22 -4.83 1.85
C PRO A 13 -27.83 -5.30 2.25
N GLN A 14 -27.77 -6.43 2.94
CA GLN A 14 -26.53 -7.11 3.28
C GLN A 14 -25.90 -7.58 1.96
N LYS A 15 -24.84 -6.90 1.52
CA LYS A 15 -24.08 -7.30 0.33
C LYS A 15 -23.60 -8.73 0.53
N LYS A 16 -24.20 -9.67 -0.20
CA LYS A 16 -23.73 -11.06 -0.27
C LYS A 16 -22.29 -11.02 -0.81
N PHE A 17 -21.39 -11.73 -0.12
CA PHE A 17 -20.00 -11.82 -0.53
C PHE A 17 -19.92 -12.57 -1.87
N ASP A 18 -19.57 -11.86 -2.94
CA ASP A 18 -19.45 -12.44 -4.28
C ASP A 18 -18.01 -12.89 -4.51
N LEU A 19 -17.74 -14.16 -4.20
CA LEU A 19 -16.41 -14.75 -4.28
C LEU A 19 -15.83 -14.68 -5.69
N LYS A 20 -16.65 -14.83 -6.74
CA LYS A 20 -16.17 -14.75 -8.13
C LYS A 20 -15.67 -13.35 -8.46
N LYS A 21 -16.46 -12.33 -8.13
CA LYS A 21 -16.06 -10.92 -8.33
C LYS A 21 -14.82 -10.59 -7.51
N PHE A 22 -14.75 -11.04 -6.27
CA PHE A 22 -13.58 -10.86 -5.42
C PHE A 22 -12.32 -11.47 -6.04
N LEU A 23 -12.38 -12.69 -6.57
CA LEU A 23 -11.23 -13.35 -7.19
C LEU A 23 -10.78 -12.64 -8.48
N ILE A 24 -11.71 -12.14 -9.29
CA ILE A 24 -11.40 -11.36 -10.50
C ILE A 24 -10.74 -10.02 -10.14
N ASP A 25 -11.29 -9.30 -9.15
CA ASP A 25 -10.74 -8.05 -8.65
C ASP A 25 -9.35 -8.28 -8.00
N LEU A 26 -9.17 -9.40 -7.29
CA LEU A 26 -7.88 -9.80 -6.70
C LEU A 26 -6.84 -10.14 -7.77
N ALA A 27 -7.22 -10.92 -8.80
CA ALA A 27 -6.31 -11.31 -9.86
C ALA A 27 -5.89 -10.09 -10.71
N SER A 28 -6.84 -9.25 -11.11
CA SER A 28 -6.57 -8.03 -11.88
C SER A 28 -5.72 -7.04 -11.08
N GLY A 29 -6.06 -6.80 -9.81
CA GLY A 29 -5.28 -5.97 -8.90
C GLY A 29 -3.88 -6.54 -8.62
N GLY A 30 -3.77 -7.86 -8.46
CA GLY A 30 -2.50 -8.56 -8.27
C GLY A 30 -1.58 -8.44 -9.48
N THR A 31 -2.09 -8.64 -10.69
CA THR A 31 -1.31 -8.49 -11.93
C THR A 31 -0.90 -7.05 -12.15
N ALA A 32 -1.81 -6.08 -11.96
CA ALA A 32 -1.47 -4.66 -12.05
C ALA A 32 -0.38 -4.26 -11.05
N ALA A 33 -0.46 -4.75 -9.82
CA ALA A 33 0.55 -4.51 -8.79
C ALA A 33 1.90 -5.17 -9.14
N ALA A 34 1.89 -6.39 -9.67
CA ALA A 34 3.09 -7.11 -10.09
C ALA A 34 3.82 -6.40 -11.24
N VAL A 35 3.07 -5.95 -12.27
CA VAL A 35 3.62 -5.17 -13.38
C VAL A 35 4.20 -3.86 -12.88
N SER A 36 3.44 -3.14 -12.04
CA SER A 36 3.90 -1.87 -11.46
C SER A 36 5.18 -2.03 -10.66
N LYS A 37 5.25 -3.04 -9.76
CA LYS A 37 6.45 -3.36 -8.97
C LYS A 37 7.64 -3.76 -9.85
N THR A 38 7.40 -4.48 -10.93
CA THR A 38 8.46 -4.87 -11.87
C THR A 38 9.04 -3.65 -12.60
N ALA A 39 8.19 -2.69 -12.98
CA ALA A 39 8.63 -1.46 -13.62
C ALA A 39 9.45 -0.55 -12.68
N VAL A 40 9.09 -0.47 -11.40
CA VAL A 40 9.80 0.37 -10.43
C VAL A 40 11.00 -0.30 -9.75
N ALA A 41 11.14 -1.63 -9.86
CA ALA A 41 12.23 -2.36 -9.20
C ALA A 41 13.65 -1.83 -9.52
N PRO A 42 13.99 -1.42 -10.76
CA PRO A 42 15.32 -0.88 -11.04
C PRO A 42 15.63 0.40 -10.28
N ILE A 43 14.69 1.35 -10.22
CA ILE A 43 14.90 2.63 -9.53
C ILE A 43 14.91 2.46 -8.01
N GLU A 44 14.07 1.57 -7.46
CA GLU A 44 14.11 1.23 -6.05
C GLU A 44 15.45 0.60 -5.66
N ARG A 45 16.00 -0.29 -6.50
CA ARG A 45 17.31 -0.89 -6.26
C ARG A 45 18.43 0.14 -6.30
N VAL A 46 18.41 1.09 -7.25
CA VAL A 46 19.39 2.18 -7.30
C VAL A 46 19.33 3.03 -6.04
N LYS A 47 18.13 3.41 -5.60
CA LYS A 47 17.92 4.15 -4.35
C LYS A 47 18.49 3.40 -3.15
N LEU A 48 18.16 2.11 -3.01
CA LEU A 48 18.66 1.28 -1.91
C LEU A 48 20.18 1.19 -1.92
N LEU A 49 20.82 0.92 -3.07
CA LEU A 49 22.28 0.86 -3.19
C LEU A 49 22.94 2.16 -2.76
N LEU A 50 22.43 3.31 -3.21
CA LEU A 50 22.96 4.62 -2.82
C LEU A 50 22.78 4.94 -1.34
N GLN A 51 21.65 4.50 -0.74
CA GLN A 51 21.35 4.76 0.67
C GLN A 51 22.16 3.86 1.61
N VAL A 52 22.35 2.58 1.25
CA VAL A 52 23.00 1.59 2.13
C VAL A 52 24.51 1.42 1.89
N GLN A 53 25.08 1.94 0.80
CA GLN A 53 26.52 1.78 0.48
C GLN A 53 27.47 2.34 1.54
N HIS A 54 27.04 3.30 2.35
CA HIS A 54 27.85 3.83 3.45
C HIS A 54 27.87 2.89 4.67
N ALA A 55 26.79 2.13 4.87
CA ALA A 55 26.65 1.15 5.94
C ALA A 55 27.09 -0.26 5.52
N SER A 56 27.26 -0.52 4.22
CA SER A 56 27.61 -1.83 3.69
C SER A 56 29.10 -2.12 3.87
N LYS A 57 29.43 -3.24 4.54
CA LYS A 57 30.81 -3.75 4.65
C LYS A 57 31.34 -4.37 3.37
N THR A 58 30.46 -4.69 2.41
CA THR A 58 30.83 -5.36 1.15
C THR A 58 31.19 -4.39 0.03
N ILE A 59 30.88 -3.10 0.18
CA ILE A 59 31.24 -2.05 -0.79
C ILE A 59 32.43 -1.30 -0.20
N ALA A 60 33.62 -1.57 -0.73
CA ALA A 60 34.83 -0.84 -0.35
C ALA A 60 34.65 0.67 -0.63
N ALA A 61 35.23 1.53 0.22
CA ALA A 61 34.97 2.97 0.19
C ALA A 61 35.36 3.62 -1.16
N ASP A 62 36.37 3.06 -1.83
CA ASP A 62 36.87 3.40 -3.16
C ASP A 62 35.92 2.97 -4.30
N LYS A 63 35.04 1.99 -4.06
CA LYS A 63 34.10 1.46 -5.07
C LYS A 63 32.68 1.99 -4.93
N ARG A 64 32.43 2.91 -3.98
CA ARG A 64 31.14 3.57 -3.78
C ARG A 64 30.66 4.25 -5.06
N TYR A 65 29.35 4.21 -5.27
CA TYR A 65 28.70 4.79 -6.43
C TYR A 65 28.58 6.31 -6.28
N LYS A 66 28.99 7.04 -7.31
CA LYS A 66 29.04 8.51 -7.29
C LYS A 66 27.68 9.17 -7.51
N GLY A 67 26.69 8.43 -7.99
CA GLY A 67 25.34 8.91 -8.22
C GLY A 67 24.47 7.92 -8.98
N ILE A 68 23.23 8.32 -9.28
CA ILE A 68 22.20 7.47 -9.90
C ILE A 68 22.67 6.90 -11.24
N ILE A 69 23.23 7.75 -12.12
CA ILE A 69 23.71 7.35 -13.45
C ILE A 69 24.89 6.37 -13.36
N ASP A 70 25.76 6.54 -12.36
CA ASP A 70 26.90 5.66 -12.13
C ASP A 70 26.43 4.25 -11.75
N VAL A 71 25.41 4.14 -10.88
CA VAL A 71 24.78 2.86 -10.52
C VAL A 71 24.16 2.21 -11.75
N PHE A 72 23.37 2.93 -12.55
CA PHE A 72 22.72 2.37 -13.74
C PHE A 72 23.72 1.86 -14.80
N LYS A 73 24.91 2.46 -14.89
CA LYS A 73 25.96 2.02 -15.82
C LYS A 73 26.80 0.86 -15.27
N ARG A 74 27.15 0.89 -13.99
CA ARG A 74 28.07 -0.08 -13.38
C ARG A 74 27.37 -1.37 -12.95
N VAL A 75 26.18 -1.29 -12.36
CA VAL A 75 25.45 -2.47 -11.88
C VAL A 75 25.20 -3.53 -12.97
N PRO A 76 24.70 -3.20 -14.17
CA PRO A 76 24.51 -4.20 -15.21
C PRO A 76 25.83 -4.74 -15.77
N LYS A 77 26.93 -3.98 -15.72
CA LYS A 77 28.26 -4.46 -16.13
C LYS A 77 28.91 -5.38 -15.09
N GLU A 78 28.74 -5.07 -13.80
CA GLU A 78 29.36 -5.80 -12.69
C GLU A 78 28.55 -7.05 -12.27
N GLN A 79 27.21 -6.96 -12.31
CA GLN A 79 26.30 -7.98 -11.76
C GLN A 79 25.28 -8.52 -12.78
N GLY A 80 25.24 -7.98 -14.00
CA GLY A 80 24.28 -8.32 -15.05
C GLY A 80 22.95 -7.55 -14.95
N PHE A 81 22.23 -7.44 -16.07
CA PHE A 81 20.98 -6.66 -16.15
C PHE A 81 19.86 -7.21 -15.24
N ALA A 82 19.79 -8.53 -15.06
CA ALA A 82 18.84 -9.16 -14.15
C ALA A 82 19.08 -8.80 -12.66
N SER A 83 20.25 -8.26 -12.32
CA SER A 83 20.57 -7.88 -10.94
C SER A 83 19.67 -6.77 -10.39
N PHE A 84 19.06 -5.93 -11.23
CA PHE A 84 18.10 -4.91 -10.81
C PHE A 84 16.85 -5.48 -10.11
N TRP A 85 16.48 -6.72 -10.42
CA TRP A 85 15.36 -7.41 -9.76
C TRP A 85 15.81 -8.35 -8.64
N ARG A 86 17.12 -8.47 -8.39
CA ARG A 86 17.66 -9.32 -7.34
C ARG A 86 17.23 -8.77 -5.98
N GLY A 87 16.54 -9.59 -5.18
CA GLY A 87 15.97 -9.19 -3.89
C GLY A 87 14.50 -8.72 -3.94
N ASN A 88 13.93 -8.48 -5.13
CA ASN A 88 12.50 -8.14 -5.24
C ASN A 88 11.60 -9.28 -4.76
N LEU A 89 11.99 -10.54 -5.00
CA LEU A 89 11.28 -11.72 -4.51
C LEU A 89 11.21 -11.76 -2.97
N ALA A 90 12.31 -11.45 -2.28
CA ALA A 90 12.33 -11.37 -0.82
C ALA A 90 11.44 -10.23 -0.31
N ASN A 91 11.40 -9.09 -1.00
CA ASN A 91 10.48 -8.01 -0.69
C ASN A 91 9.01 -8.43 -0.84
N VAL A 92 8.67 -9.20 -1.88
CA VAL A 92 7.31 -9.71 -2.11
C VAL A 92 6.92 -10.73 -1.04
N ILE A 93 7.80 -11.70 -0.73
CA ILE A 93 7.57 -12.69 0.32
C ILE A 93 7.36 -12.00 1.68
N ARG A 94 8.15 -10.97 1.99
CA ARG A 94 7.99 -10.19 3.23
C ARG A 94 6.68 -9.37 3.25
N TYR A 95 6.25 -8.86 2.10
CA TYR A 95 5.04 -8.05 2.01
C TYR A 95 3.78 -8.89 2.26
N PHE A 96 3.79 -10.16 1.87
CA PHE A 96 2.61 -11.02 1.93
C PHE A 96 2.07 -11.21 3.36
N PRO A 97 2.87 -11.56 4.38
CA PRO A 97 2.42 -11.62 5.78
C PRO A 97 1.87 -10.30 6.29
N THR A 98 2.54 -9.17 5.99
CA THR A 98 2.09 -7.85 6.42
C THR A 98 0.72 -7.51 5.82
N GLN A 99 0.51 -7.83 4.54
CA GLN A 99 -0.77 -7.59 3.88
C GLN A 99 -1.86 -8.55 4.37
N ALA A 100 -1.54 -9.80 4.66
CA ALA A 100 -2.48 -10.76 5.25
C ALA A 100 -2.94 -10.31 6.64
N LEU A 101 -2.01 -9.87 7.49
CA LEU A 101 -2.34 -9.31 8.81
C LEU A 101 -3.14 -8.01 8.67
N ASN A 102 -2.74 -7.11 7.77
CA ASN A 102 -3.52 -5.91 7.49
C ASN A 102 -4.95 -6.27 7.06
N PHE A 103 -5.14 -7.24 6.17
CA PHE A 103 -6.46 -7.65 5.74
C PHE A 103 -7.29 -8.24 6.90
N ALA A 104 -6.69 -9.08 7.73
CA ALA A 104 -7.36 -9.71 8.87
C ALA A 104 -7.76 -8.70 9.96
N PHE A 105 -6.91 -7.72 10.24
CA PHE A 105 -7.07 -6.85 11.40
C PHE A 105 -7.55 -5.44 11.08
N LYS A 106 -7.44 -4.96 9.83
CA LYS A 106 -7.80 -3.57 9.47
C LYS A 106 -9.26 -3.27 9.76
N ASP A 107 -10.18 -4.17 9.43
CA ASP A 107 -11.61 -3.96 9.69
C ASP A 107 -11.94 -4.09 11.18
N THR A 108 -11.27 -4.98 11.90
CA THR A 108 -11.39 -5.14 13.36
C THR A 108 -10.94 -3.88 14.09
N TYR A 109 -9.75 -3.37 13.77
CA TYR A 109 -9.24 -2.12 14.34
C TYR A 109 -10.08 -0.92 13.94
N LYS A 110 -10.54 -0.85 12.69
CA LYS A 110 -11.42 0.24 12.24
C LYS A 110 -12.74 0.24 13.01
N LYS A 111 -13.32 -0.92 13.28
CA LYS A 111 -14.52 -1.02 14.13
C LYS A 111 -14.23 -0.61 15.57
N ILE A 112 -13.14 -1.05 16.16
CA ILE A 112 -12.81 -0.73 17.56
C ILE A 112 -12.51 0.77 17.75
N PHE A 113 -11.68 1.35 16.88
CA PHE A 113 -11.19 2.72 17.07
C PHE A 113 -12.04 3.80 16.39
N VAL A 114 -12.77 3.47 15.31
CA VAL A 114 -13.56 4.46 14.56
C VAL A 114 -15.06 4.40 14.90
N ALA A 115 -15.55 3.36 15.59
CA ALA A 115 -16.96 3.32 16.03
C ALA A 115 -17.32 4.41 17.04
N GLY A 116 -16.36 5.00 17.74
CA GLY A 116 -16.59 6.13 18.65
C GLY A 116 -16.52 7.51 17.99
N ILE A 117 -16.10 7.59 16.73
CA ILE A 117 -16.02 8.87 15.99
C ILE A 117 -17.33 9.05 15.23
N ASP A 118 -18.23 9.82 15.82
CA ASP A 118 -19.47 10.26 15.20
C ASP A 118 -19.15 11.21 14.04
N LYS A 119 -18.97 10.64 12.85
CA LYS A 119 -18.56 11.36 11.64
C LYS A 119 -19.50 12.51 11.29
N ASP A 120 -20.76 12.38 11.69
CA ASP A 120 -21.78 13.39 11.45
C ASP A 120 -21.55 14.61 12.35
N LYS A 121 -21.14 14.41 13.62
CA LYS A 121 -20.70 15.51 14.50
C LYS A 121 -19.41 16.17 14.03
N VAL A 122 -18.44 15.39 13.56
CA VAL A 122 -17.18 15.93 13.02
C VAL A 122 -17.44 16.75 11.75
N SER A 123 -18.29 16.25 10.85
CA SER A 123 -18.71 16.98 9.65
C SER A 123 -19.49 18.25 9.98
N LEU A 124 -20.36 18.21 11.00
CA LEU A 124 -21.10 19.37 11.49
C LEU A 124 -20.18 20.43 12.10
N LEU A 125 -19.16 20.02 12.87
CA LEU A 125 -18.15 20.92 13.45
C LEU A 125 -17.27 21.57 12.38
N LEU A 126 -16.83 20.79 11.39
CA LEU A 126 -16.07 21.30 10.25
C LEU A 126 -16.92 22.28 9.42
N SER A 127 -18.16 21.91 9.09
CA SER A 127 -19.11 22.78 8.38
C SER A 127 -19.33 24.12 9.09
N LYS A 128 -19.56 24.10 10.42
CA LYS A 128 -19.73 25.33 11.22
C LYS A 128 -18.47 26.19 11.32
N THR A 129 -17.29 25.57 11.30
CA THR A 129 -16.00 26.29 11.39
C THR A 129 -15.63 26.93 10.04
N PHE A 130 -15.99 26.32 8.92
CA PHE A 130 -15.68 26.84 7.58
C PHE A 130 -16.74 27.77 6.98
N HIS A 131 -18.00 27.74 7.43
CA HIS A 131 -19.04 28.67 7.00
C HIS A 131 -19.22 29.89 7.93
N GLY A 132 -18.45 29.96 9.02
CA GLY A 132 -18.46 31.06 9.98
C GLY A 132 -17.25 32.00 9.89
N ALA A 133 -16.43 31.89 8.84
CA ALA A 133 -15.27 32.75 8.55
C ALA A 133 -15.48 33.50 7.24
#